data_AF-A0A6C2UWR3-F1
#
_entry.id   AF-A0A6C2UWR3-F1
#
_cell.length_a   1.000
_cell.length_b   1.000
_cell.length_c   1.000
_cell.angle_alpha   90.00
_cell.angle_beta   90.00
_cell.angle_gamma   90.00
#
_symmetry.space_group_name_H-M   'P 1'
#
loop_
_entity.id
_entity.type
_entity.pdbx_description
1 polymer ?
#
loop_
_entity_poly.entity_id
_entity_poly.type
_entity_poly.pdbx_seq_one_letter_code
_entity_poly.pdbx_strand_id
1 'polypeptide(L)'
;MNKIRCIIMIGLLTGVLASVADVSVSFPVTDTVLRNLNVLTLEFTVDGSGDVTLDAQSSNGGALPQAVVNAWDGAAGTVSAVSLFNTSFTLTGVAKLNGSQVINLSTDANTPGPGLGVMNPILNGAGTEEIVWTYSGTGGLNFKGVDYGNRVANGDSNLTFLDSDTRTEYLLPNTSTSGSIDLVGEGFSLANGDSFIMTTDDLRNNLSARAASAGASVTGMTFEVIPEPATLGLISAFGGGILFIRRRFMM
;
A
#
# COMPACT_ATOMS: atom_id res chain seq x y z
N MET A 1 -58.53 -38.84 8.54
CA MET A 1 -57.11 -38.62 8.92
C MET A 1 -56.47 -37.70 7.89
N ASN A 2 -56.43 -36.40 8.19
CA ASN A 2 -55.97 -35.36 7.26
C ASN A 2 -54.44 -35.26 7.31
N LYS A 3 -53.77 -35.56 6.19
CA LYS A 3 -52.32 -35.41 6.04
C LYS A 3 -52.01 -33.96 5.65
N ILE A 4 -51.59 -33.16 6.62
CA ILE A 4 -51.02 -31.82 6.41
C ILE A 4 -49.63 -31.99 5.79
N ARG A 5 -49.45 -31.53 4.56
CA ARG A 5 -48.16 -31.47 3.88
C ARG A 5 -47.45 -30.18 4.29
N CYS A 6 -46.44 -30.32 5.13
CA CYS A 6 -45.55 -29.22 5.51
C CYS A 6 -44.57 -28.96 4.36
N ILE A 7 -44.80 -27.89 3.60
CA ILE A 7 -43.86 -27.40 2.58
C ILE A 7 -42.82 -26.57 3.32
N ILE A 8 -41.62 -27.14 3.51
CA ILE A 8 -40.45 -26.42 4.02
C ILE A 8 -39.88 -25.63 2.84
N MET A 9 -40.11 -24.32 2.84
CA MET A 9 -39.54 -23.37 1.91
C MET A 9 -38.12 -23.03 2.37
N ILE A 10 -37.11 -23.65 1.74
CA ILE A 10 -35.70 -23.32 1.94
C ILE A 10 -35.43 -22.01 1.21
N GLY A 11 -35.40 -20.90 1.95
CA GLY A 11 -34.93 -19.62 1.44
C GLY A 11 -33.41 -19.66 1.25
N LEU A 12 -32.97 -19.66 -0.01
CA LEU A 12 -31.56 -19.50 -0.38
C LEU A 12 -31.15 -18.06 -0.07
N LEU A 13 -30.59 -17.84 1.13
CA LEU A 13 -30.01 -16.56 1.53
C LEU A 13 -28.65 -16.44 0.81
N THR A 14 -28.65 -15.93 -0.42
CA THR A 14 -27.42 -15.50 -1.09
C THR A 14 -26.93 -14.23 -0.42
N GLY A 15 -26.13 -14.38 0.63
CA GLY A 15 -25.35 -13.28 1.19
C GLY A 15 -24.35 -12.83 0.14
N VAL A 16 -24.60 -11.66 -0.46
CA VAL A 16 -23.56 -10.94 -1.21
C VAL A 16 -22.53 -10.55 -0.16
N LEU A 17 -21.39 -11.25 -0.14
CA LEU A 17 -20.22 -10.81 0.60
C LEU A 17 -19.84 -9.46 0.00
N ALA A 18 -20.09 -8.38 0.73
CA ALA A 18 -19.59 -7.07 0.34
C ALA A 18 -18.06 -7.16 0.38
N SER A 19 -17.43 -7.18 -0.79
CA SER A 19 -15.99 -7.02 -0.88
C SER A 19 -15.64 -5.64 -0.31
N VAL A 20 -14.74 -5.61 0.67
CA VAL A 20 -14.18 -4.35 1.16
C VAL A 20 -13.41 -3.74 -0.02
N ALA A 21 -13.67 -2.46 -0.32
CA ALA A 21 -13.05 -1.77 -1.43
C ALA A 21 -11.60 -1.43 -1.05
N ASP A 22 -10.67 -2.22 -1.58
CA ASP A 22 -9.24 -2.11 -1.34
C ASP A 22 -8.49 -2.04 -2.66
N VAL A 23 -7.33 -1.38 -2.64
CA VAL A 23 -6.36 -1.36 -3.71
C VAL A 23 -5.14 -2.15 -3.26
N SER A 24 -4.75 -3.12 -4.06
CA SER A 24 -3.58 -3.97 -3.86
C SER A 24 -2.63 -3.85 -5.04
N VAL A 25 -1.36 -3.71 -4.75
CA VAL A 25 -0.27 -3.85 -5.73
C VAL A 25 0.57 -5.05 -5.37
N SER A 26 0.95 -5.82 -6.38
CA SER A 26 1.92 -6.90 -6.25
C SER A 26 3.14 -6.59 -7.10
N PHE A 27 4.31 -7.05 -6.67
CA PHE A 27 5.58 -6.87 -7.37
C PHE A 27 6.10 -8.22 -7.87
N PRO A 28 5.39 -8.89 -8.80
CA PRO A 28 5.86 -10.16 -9.34
C PRO A 28 7.15 -9.93 -10.14
N VAL A 29 8.21 -10.65 -9.78
CA VAL A 29 9.47 -10.67 -10.52
C VAL A 29 9.66 -12.09 -11.02
N THR A 30 9.69 -12.27 -12.33
CA THR A 30 9.82 -13.61 -12.93
C THR A 30 11.19 -13.86 -13.54
N ASP A 31 12.02 -12.81 -13.68
CA ASP A 31 13.36 -12.93 -14.21
C ASP A 31 14.42 -12.96 -13.10
N THR A 32 15.45 -13.77 -13.33
CA THR A 32 16.50 -14.10 -12.36
C THR A 32 17.68 -13.13 -12.40
N VAL A 33 17.49 -11.94 -12.97
CA VAL A 33 18.55 -10.96 -13.18
C VAL A 33 18.22 -9.75 -12.34
N LEU A 34 19.15 -9.37 -11.46
CA LEU A 34 19.04 -8.17 -10.66
C LEU A 34 18.74 -6.94 -11.53
N ARG A 35 17.57 -6.31 -11.36
CA ARG A 35 17.18 -5.09 -12.06
C ARG A 35 17.20 -3.91 -11.11
N ASN A 36 17.99 -2.92 -11.47
CA ASN A 36 17.85 -1.57 -10.93
C ASN A 36 16.62 -0.89 -11.55
N LEU A 37 15.69 -0.43 -10.72
CA LEU A 37 14.50 0.31 -11.13
C LEU A 37 14.62 1.83 -10.92
N ASN A 38 15.70 2.32 -10.30
CA ASN A 38 15.86 3.72 -9.89
C ASN A 38 14.65 4.20 -9.07
N VAL A 39 13.87 5.12 -9.64
CA VAL A 39 12.58 5.61 -9.11
C VAL A 39 11.47 4.80 -9.74
N LEU A 40 10.55 4.33 -8.92
CA LEU A 40 9.36 3.59 -9.33
C LEU A 40 8.13 4.50 -9.16
N THR A 41 7.30 4.61 -10.19
CA THR A 41 6.04 5.34 -10.15
C THR A 41 4.91 4.36 -10.37
N LEU A 42 3.96 4.30 -9.44
CA LEU A 42 2.74 3.52 -9.54
C LEU A 42 1.58 4.50 -9.76
N GLU A 43 1.06 4.59 -10.98
CA GLU A 43 -0.09 5.42 -11.31
C GLU A 43 -1.37 4.60 -11.26
N PHE A 44 -2.31 5.03 -10.43
CA PHE A 44 -3.60 4.41 -10.25
C PHE A 44 -4.68 5.27 -10.89
N THR A 45 -5.47 4.67 -11.77
CA THR A 45 -6.65 5.31 -12.38
C THR A 45 -7.91 4.66 -11.84
N VAL A 46 -8.83 5.48 -11.34
CA VAL A 46 -10.16 5.06 -10.90
C VAL A 46 -11.16 5.39 -11.99
N ASP A 47 -11.88 4.39 -12.49
CA ASP A 47 -12.87 4.59 -13.54
C ASP A 47 -14.20 5.19 -13.01
N GLY A 48 -15.22 5.25 -13.88
CA GLY A 48 -16.55 5.77 -13.53
C GLY A 48 -17.39 4.84 -12.64
N SER A 49 -16.95 3.61 -12.41
CA SER A 49 -17.61 2.57 -11.60
C SER A 49 -16.89 2.33 -10.27
N GLY A 50 -15.68 2.88 -10.11
CA GLY A 50 -14.83 2.68 -8.94
C GLY A 50 -13.80 1.57 -9.11
N ASP A 51 -13.67 0.98 -10.30
CA ASP A 51 -12.61 0.01 -10.59
C ASP A 51 -11.27 0.73 -10.72
N VAL A 52 -10.21 0.16 -10.13
CA VAL A 52 -8.87 0.75 -10.12
C VAL A 52 -7.93 -0.06 -11.02
N THR A 53 -7.23 0.63 -11.90
CA THR A 53 -6.13 0.06 -12.71
C THR A 53 -4.80 0.70 -12.35
N LEU A 54 -3.74 -0.11 -12.35
CA LEU A 54 -2.34 0.30 -12.17
C LEU A 54 -1.62 0.39 -13.53
N ASP A 55 -0.90 1.48 -13.73
CA ASP A 55 0.16 1.68 -14.72
C ASP A 55 1.46 1.99 -13.96
N ALA A 56 2.40 1.05 -13.97
CA ALA A 56 3.64 1.14 -13.23
C ALA A 56 4.80 1.50 -14.18
N GLN A 57 5.70 2.38 -13.74
CA GLN A 57 6.82 2.86 -14.54
C GLN A 57 8.11 2.96 -13.73
N SER A 58 9.23 2.66 -14.39
CA SER A 58 10.57 2.86 -13.83
C SER A 58 11.28 4.01 -14.55
N SER A 59 12.00 4.84 -13.80
CA SER A 59 12.89 5.85 -14.38
C SER A 59 14.18 5.27 -14.98
N ASN A 60 14.40 3.95 -14.86
CA ASN A 60 15.45 3.28 -15.62
C ASN A 60 15.00 3.11 -17.08
N GLY A 61 15.66 3.84 -18.00
CA GLY A 61 15.38 3.78 -19.44
C GLY A 61 15.75 2.46 -20.14
N GLY A 62 16.22 1.45 -19.40
CA GLY A 62 16.50 0.13 -19.94
C GLY A 62 15.21 -0.66 -20.23
N ALA A 63 15.16 -1.30 -21.40
CA ALA A 63 14.00 -2.09 -21.83
C ALA A 63 13.65 -3.24 -20.87
N LEU A 64 14.64 -3.84 -20.20
CA LEU A 64 14.42 -4.95 -19.28
C LEU A 64 13.81 -4.50 -17.94
N PRO A 65 14.36 -3.50 -17.22
CA PRO A 65 13.68 -2.88 -16.07
C PRO A 65 12.24 -2.43 -16.37
N GLN A 66 12.01 -1.80 -17.54
CA GLN A 66 10.65 -1.42 -17.94
C GLN A 66 9.75 -2.64 -18.15
N ALA A 67 10.23 -3.69 -18.83
CA ALA A 67 9.44 -4.90 -19.02
C ALA A 67 9.04 -5.58 -17.70
N VAL A 68 9.90 -5.52 -16.67
CA VAL A 68 9.57 -6.03 -15.32
C VAL A 68 8.45 -5.21 -14.69
N VAL A 69 8.57 -3.88 -14.71
CA VAL A 69 7.59 -3.01 -14.06
C VAL A 69 6.25 -3.00 -14.82
N ASN A 70 6.25 -2.97 -16.14
CA ASN A 70 5.04 -3.04 -16.96
C ASN A 70 4.30 -4.40 -16.79
N ALA A 71 4.97 -5.43 -16.28
CA ALA A 71 4.30 -6.70 -15.97
C ALA A 71 3.42 -6.61 -14.70
N TRP A 72 3.49 -5.50 -13.96
CA TRP A 72 2.67 -5.23 -12.78
C TRP A 72 1.37 -4.49 -13.13
N ASP A 73 1.27 -3.98 -14.36
CA ASP A 73 0.10 -3.24 -14.84
C ASP A 73 -1.15 -4.12 -14.85
N GLY A 74 -2.31 -3.51 -14.62
CA GLY A 74 -3.60 -4.19 -14.71
C GLY A 74 -4.58 -3.78 -13.62
N ALA A 75 -5.54 -4.66 -13.33
CA ALA A 75 -6.53 -4.41 -12.27
C ALA A 75 -5.87 -4.43 -10.89
N ALA A 76 -6.08 -3.38 -10.11
CA ALA A 76 -5.47 -3.18 -8.79
C ALA A 76 -6.47 -3.19 -7.64
N GLY A 77 -7.78 -3.18 -7.91
CA GLY A 77 -8.80 -3.24 -6.86
C GLY A 77 -10.00 -2.36 -7.18
N THR A 78 -10.69 -1.90 -6.13
CA THR A 78 -11.85 -1.00 -6.25
C THR A 78 -11.86 0.07 -5.17
N VAL A 79 -12.57 1.17 -5.41
CA VAL A 79 -12.92 2.17 -4.40
C VAL A 79 -14.43 2.30 -4.32
N SER A 80 -14.96 2.51 -3.11
CA SER A 80 -16.40 2.64 -2.88
C SER A 80 -16.90 4.08 -2.89
N ALA A 81 -16.00 5.05 -2.70
CA ALA A 81 -16.37 6.45 -2.61
C ALA A 81 -16.51 7.08 -4.00
N VAL A 82 -17.75 7.45 -4.37
CA VAL A 82 -18.09 8.04 -5.67
C VAL A 82 -17.31 9.33 -5.97
N SER A 83 -16.87 10.07 -4.93
CA SER A 83 -16.04 11.26 -5.09
C SER A 83 -14.64 10.97 -5.66
N LEU A 84 -14.21 9.72 -5.65
CA LEU A 84 -12.94 9.27 -6.23
C LEU A 84 -13.10 8.74 -7.67
N PHE A 85 -14.31 8.66 -8.20
CA PHE A 85 -14.53 8.12 -9.56
C PHE A 85 -13.99 9.10 -10.62
N ASN A 86 -13.43 8.56 -11.71
CA ASN A 86 -12.74 9.34 -12.74
C ASN A 86 -11.58 10.20 -12.21
N THR A 87 -10.87 9.71 -11.18
CA THR A 87 -9.68 10.37 -10.64
C THR A 87 -8.45 9.49 -10.86
N SER A 88 -7.27 10.06 -10.68
CA SER A 88 -6.02 9.31 -10.59
C SER A 88 -5.20 9.77 -9.39
N PHE A 89 -4.35 8.88 -8.90
CA PHE A 89 -3.37 9.16 -7.87
C PHE A 89 -2.11 8.34 -8.12
N THR A 90 -1.03 8.70 -7.45
CA THR A 90 0.28 8.11 -7.66
C THR A 90 0.95 7.76 -6.35
N LEU A 91 1.72 6.67 -6.35
CA LEU A 91 2.72 6.35 -5.35
C LEU A 91 4.10 6.34 -6.01
N THR A 92 5.00 7.19 -5.53
CA THR A 92 6.38 7.25 -6.02
C THR A 92 7.31 6.59 -5.00
N GLY A 93 7.89 5.46 -5.39
CA GLY A 93 8.85 4.69 -4.62
C GLY A 93 10.29 5.09 -4.93
N VAL A 94 11.07 5.38 -3.90
CA VAL A 94 12.53 5.56 -4.01
C VAL A 94 13.24 4.73 -2.95
N ALA A 95 14.40 4.18 -3.31
CA ALA A 95 15.30 3.60 -2.34
C ALA A 95 16.24 4.68 -1.78
N LYS A 96 16.48 4.67 -0.48
CA LYS A 96 17.48 5.53 0.16
C LYS A 96 18.50 4.71 0.94
N LEU A 97 19.71 5.24 1.00
CA LEU A 97 20.77 4.80 1.90
C LEU A 97 21.11 5.94 2.88
N ASN A 98 21.22 5.62 4.17
CA ASN A 98 21.49 6.54 5.27
C ASN A 98 20.54 7.75 5.30
N GLY A 99 19.25 7.52 5.03
CA GLY A 99 18.17 8.53 5.08
C GLY A 99 18.22 9.65 4.03
N SER A 100 19.24 9.68 3.16
CA SER A 100 19.49 10.85 2.29
C SER A 100 19.96 10.49 0.88
N GLN A 101 20.80 9.47 0.72
CA GLN A 101 21.30 9.09 -0.60
C GLN A 101 20.23 8.32 -1.36
N VAL A 102 19.65 8.91 -2.40
CA VAL A 102 18.79 8.18 -3.33
C VAL A 102 19.63 7.16 -4.08
N ILE A 103 19.22 5.90 -3.99
CA ILE A 103 19.83 4.77 -4.66
C ILE A 103 18.77 4.03 -5.47
N ASN A 104 19.09 2.79 -5.83
CA ASN A 104 18.34 1.96 -6.73
C ASN A 104 17.38 1.08 -5.94
N LEU A 105 16.08 1.21 -6.23
CA LEU A 105 15.16 0.10 -5.99
C LEU A 105 15.60 -1.08 -6.85
N SER A 106 15.57 -2.28 -6.29
CA SER A 106 16.13 -3.45 -6.94
C SER A 106 15.20 -4.65 -6.84
N THR A 107 15.22 -5.49 -7.87
CA THR A 107 14.42 -6.71 -7.99
C THR A 107 15.29 -7.87 -8.47
N ASP A 108 15.02 -9.09 -8.02
CA ASP A 108 15.64 -10.33 -8.53
C ASP A 108 14.73 -11.50 -8.13
N ALA A 109 14.47 -12.44 -9.05
CA ALA A 109 13.71 -13.66 -8.75
C ALA A 109 14.55 -14.76 -8.09
N ASN A 110 15.89 -14.67 -8.14
CA ASN A 110 16.77 -15.64 -7.49
C ASN A 110 16.85 -15.41 -5.98
N THR A 111 17.18 -16.51 -5.29
CA THR A 111 17.03 -16.67 -3.86
C THR A 111 17.47 -15.47 -3.02
N PRO A 112 16.74 -15.22 -1.91
CA PRO A 112 15.54 -15.97 -1.47
C PRO A 112 14.17 -15.64 -2.10
N GLY A 113 14.03 -14.90 -3.22
CA GLY A 113 12.75 -14.77 -3.96
C GLY A 113 12.43 -13.38 -4.53
N PRO A 114 11.35 -13.25 -5.32
CA PRO A 114 10.97 -12.01 -5.99
C PRO A 114 10.53 -10.93 -4.99
N GLY A 115 10.68 -9.67 -5.39
CA GLY A 115 10.19 -8.50 -4.65
C GLY A 115 11.13 -7.31 -4.77
N LEU A 116 10.80 -6.25 -4.06
CA LEU A 116 11.54 -5.00 -4.01
C LEU A 116 12.47 -4.94 -2.80
N GLY A 117 13.70 -4.50 -3.04
CA GLY A 117 14.66 -4.14 -2.01
C GLY A 117 15.51 -2.93 -2.40
N VAL A 118 16.58 -2.70 -1.65
CA VAL A 118 17.50 -1.56 -1.82
C VAL A 118 18.85 -2.09 -2.28
N MET A 119 19.31 -1.70 -3.47
CA MET A 119 20.48 -2.24 -4.20
C MET A 119 20.41 -3.73 -4.56
N ASN A 120 19.87 -4.55 -3.67
CA ASN A 120 19.62 -5.98 -3.73
C ASN A 120 18.10 -6.22 -3.67
N PRO A 121 17.60 -7.44 -3.93
CA PRO A 121 16.16 -7.71 -3.83
C PRO A 121 15.62 -7.61 -2.40
N ILE A 122 16.45 -7.46 -1.37
CA ILE A 122 16.07 -7.48 0.06
C ILE A 122 16.41 -6.14 0.69
N LEU A 123 15.63 -5.68 1.67
CA LEU A 123 16.07 -4.65 2.63
C LEU A 123 16.91 -5.35 3.72
N ASN A 124 18.22 -5.17 3.70
CA ASN A 124 19.13 -5.86 4.65
C ASN A 124 20.19 -4.94 5.28
N GLY A 125 20.19 -3.66 4.96
CA GLY A 125 21.00 -2.65 5.62
C GLY A 125 20.31 -2.08 6.86
N ALA A 126 20.44 -2.77 8.00
CA ALA A 126 19.93 -2.34 9.31
C ALA A 126 20.15 -0.84 9.58
N GLY A 127 19.07 -0.07 9.71
CA GLY A 127 19.03 1.36 9.99
C GLY A 127 19.59 2.26 8.89
N THR A 128 19.90 1.70 7.71
CA THR A 128 20.56 2.42 6.62
C THR A 128 19.78 2.35 5.31
N GLU A 129 19.09 1.25 5.04
CA GLU A 129 18.29 1.08 3.82
C GLU A 129 16.82 1.41 4.08
N GLU A 130 16.24 2.22 3.20
CA GLU A 130 14.84 2.60 3.27
C GLU A 130 14.20 2.50 1.89
N ILE A 131 12.95 2.04 1.83
CA ILE A 131 12.05 2.29 0.70
C ILE A 131 11.07 3.36 1.15
N VAL A 132 11.03 4.48 0.43
CA VAL A 132 10.14 5.60 0.70
C VAL A 132 9.12 5.70 -0.41
N TRP A 133 7.84 5.57 -0.03
CA TRP A 133 6.70 5.74 -0.91
C TRP A 133 6.02 7.08 -0.63
N THR A 134 6.05 7.99 -1.59
CA THR A 134 5.39 9.30 -1.48
C THR A 134 4.07 9.28 -2.25
N TYR A 135 2.99 9.66 -1.58
CA TYR A 135 1.66 9.73 -2.18
C TYR A 135 1.43 11.09 -2.86
N SER A 136 0.84 11.09 -4.04
CA SER A 136 0.29 12.30 -4.66
C SER A 136 -1.02 12.03 -5.38
N GLY A 137 -2.05 12.81 -5.05
CA GLY A 137 -3.39 12.65 -5.61
C GLY A 137 -4.44 13.41 -4.79
N THR A 138 -5.70 13.26 -5.17
CA THR A 138 -6.84 13.77 -4.39
C THR A 138 -7.23 12.76 -3.31
N GLY A 139 -7.51 13.21 -2.09
CA GLY A 139 -7.82 12.31 -0.98
C GLY A 139 -6.59 11.90 -0.18
N GLY A 140 -6.63 10.70 0.38
CA GLY A 140 -5.52 10.09 1.10
C GLY A 140 -5.51 8.58 0.94
N LEU A 141 -4.49 7.94 1.50
CA LEU A 141 -4.37 6.49 1.58
C LEU A 141 -4.35 6.04 3.03
N ASN A 142 -4.93 4.88 3.32
CA ASN A 142 -4.79 4.19 4.60
C ASN A 142 -4.21 2.80 4.35
N PHE A 143 -2.99 2.54 4.83
CA PHE A 143 -2.32 1.26 4.60
C PHE A 143 -2.96 0.16 5.45
N LYS A 144 -3.24 -0.97 4.81
CA LYS A 144 -3.87 -2.14 5.43
C LYS A 144 -2.91 -3.30 5.57
N GLY A 145 -1.95 -3.44 4.66
CA GLY A 145 -0.95 -4.48 4.79
C GLY A 145 0.21 -4.38 3.83
N VAL A 146 1.27 -5.09 4.18
CA VAL A 146 2.48 -5.24 3.36
C VAL A 146 2.80 -6.72 3.27
N ASP A 147 2.91 -7.22 2.04
CA ASP A 147 3.37 -8.57 1.80
C ASP A 147 4.89 -8.56 1.69
N TYR A 148 5.51 -9.57 2.31
CA TYR A 148 6.94 -9.77 2.25
C TYR A 148 7.26 -11.17 1.75
N GLY A 149 8.39 -11.27 1.07
CA GLY A 149 9.01 -12.51 0.65
C GLY A 149 10.48 -12.48 0.97
N ASN A 150 11.20 -13.53 0.60
CA ASN A 150 12.66 -13.51 0.63
C ASN A 150 13.23 -13.09 2.01
N ARG A 151 12.60 -13.57 3.10
CA ARG A 151 13.08 -13.29 4.45
C ARG A 151 14.46 -13.92 4.65
N VAL A 152 15.39 -13.16 5.23
CA VAL A 152 16.71 -13.70 5.58
C VAL A 152 16.59 -14.69 6.76
N ALA A 153 17.03 -15.94 6.56
CA ALA A 153 16.80 -17.04 7.51
C ALA A 153 17.66 -16.99 8.80
N ASN A 154 18.51 -15.97 8.98
CA ASN A 154 19.45 -15.89 10.09
C ASN A 154 19.18 -14.63 10.92
N GLY A 155 18.84 -14.81 12.20
CA GLY A 155 18.71 -13.70 13.17
C GLY A 155 17.29 -13.14 13.34
N ASP A 156 17.21 -11.98 13.99
CA ASP A 156 15.99 -11.23 14.32
C ASP A 156 15.51 -10.38 13.13
N SER A 157 15.11 -11.02 12.02
CA SER A 157 14.58 -10.29 10.87
C SER A 157 13.35 -9.47 11.23
N ASN A 158 13.34 -8.21 10.83
CA ASN A 158 12.20 -7.32 11.04
C ASN A 158 11.92 -6.46 9.80
N LEU A 159 10.75 -5.84 9.81
CA LEU A 159 10.44 -4.65 9.02
C LEU A 159 9.90 -3.58 9.97
N THR A 160 10.36 -2.36 9.79
CA THR A 160 9.85 -1.17 10.47
C THR A 160 9.13 -0.31 9.46
N PHE A 161 7.94 0.13 9.81
CA PHE A 161 7.13 1.05 9.03
C PHE A 161 7.03 2.38 9.75
N LEU A 162 7.17 3.47 9.01
CA LEU A 162 7.08 4.83 9.52
C LEU A 162 6.27 5.71 8.57
N ASP A 163 5.55 6.68 9.15
CA ASP A 163 5.11 7.88 8.45
C ASP A 163 5.44 9.12 9.31
N SER A 164 4.68 10.21 9.17
CA SER A 164 4.94 11.46 9.90
C SER A 164 4.72 11.37 11.42
N ASP A 165 3.86 10.46 11.89
CA ASP A 165 3.43 10.39 13.30
C ASP A 165 3.37 8.97 13.87
N THR A 166 3.48 7.95 13.02
CA THR A 166 3.31 6.54 13.36
C THR A 166 4.60 5.78 13.07
N ARG A 167 4.96 4.87 13.99
CA ARG A 167 6.10 3.96 13.83
C ARG A 167 5.79 2.61 14.46
N THR A 168 5.82 1.54 13.66
CA THR A 168 5.61 0.17 14.13
C THR A 168 6.70 -0.76 13.59
N GLU A 169 7.22 -1.65 14.45
CA GLU A 169 8.22 -2.66 14.11
C GLU A 169 7.59 -4.05 14.19
N TYR A 170 7.80 -4.86 13.16
CA TYR A 170 7.28 -6.22 13.06
C TYR A 170 8.42 -7.22 12.95
N LEU A 171 8.47 -8.16 13.89
CA LEU A 171 9.35 -9.33 13.78
C LEU A 171 8.80 -10.29 12.73
N LEU A 172 9.64 -10.67 11.77
CA LEU A 172 9.27 -11.62 10.74
C LEU A 172 9.47 -13.05 11.29
N PRO A 173 8.42 -13.90 11.30
CA PRO A 173 8.50 -15.26 11.83
C PRO A 173 9.63 -16.08 11.20
N ASN A 174 10.42 -16.73 12.05
CA ASN A 174 11.54 -17.56 11.59
C ASN A 174 11.10 -18.87 10.90
N THR A 175 9.79 -19.13 10.90
CA THR A 175 9.14 -20.33 10.33
C THR A 175 8.66 -20.14 8.89
N SER A 176 8.72 -18.92 8.34
CA SER A 176 8.28 -18.64 6.97
C SER A 176 9.28 -17.78 6.22
N THR A 177 9.41 -18.03 4.91
CA THR A 177 10.22 -17.21 4.00
C THR A 177 9.44 -16.04 3.42
N SER A 178 8.13 -16.04 3.61
CA SER A 178 7.18 -15.02 3.13
C SER A 178 5.99 -14.92 4.08
N GLY A 179 5.21 -13.86 3.95
CA GLY A 179 3.99 -13.64 4.69
C GLY A 179 3.38 -12.28 4.41
N SER A 180 2.37 -11.93 5.21
CA SER A 180 1.73 -10.62 5.18
C SER A 180 1.78 -10.01 6.56
N ILE A 181 1.97 -8.69 6.62
CA ILE A 181 1.90 -7.89 7.84
C ILE A 181 0.61 -7.08 7.77
N ASP A 182 -0.22 -7.25 8.80
CA ASP A 182 -1.45 -6.49 8.98
C ASP A 182 -1.13 -5.13 9.63
N LEU A 183 -1.52 -4.06 8.94
CA LEU A 183 -1.36 -2.67 9.38
C LEU A 183 -2.71 -2.03 9.75
N VAL A 184 -3.81 -2.78 9.69
CA VAL A 184 -5.14 -2.26 10.01
C VAL A 184 -5.19 -1.80 11.46
N GLY A 185 -5.49 -0.51 11.65
CA GLY A 185 -5.61 0.10 12.97
C GLY A 185 -4.30 0.63 13.55
N GLU A 186 -3.18 0.50 12.84
CA GLU A 186 -1.89 1.05 13.27
C GLU A 186 -1.80 2.57 13.06
N GLY A 187 -2.63 3.14 12.16
CA GLY A 187 -2.72 4.58 11.93
C GLY A 187 -1.94 5.08 10.71
N PHE A 188 -1.33 4.20 9.93
CA PHE A 188 -0.57 4.56 8.72
C PHE A 188 -1.46 5.17 7.64
N SER A 189 -1.53 6.51 7.61
CA SER A 189 -2.36 7.26 6.67
C SER A 189 -1.57 8.37 6.00
N LEU A 190 -1.72 8.50 4.69
CA LEU A 190 -1.02 9.50 3.89
C LEU A 190 -2.00 10.52 3.31
N ALA A 191 -1.74 11.79 3.55
CA ALA A 191 -2.28 12.88 2.74
C ALA A 191 -1.35 13.18 1.56
N ASN A 192 -1.82 14.00 0.61
CA ASN A 192 -1.03 14.38 -0.57
C ASN A 192 0.32 15.01 -0.17
N GLY A 193 1.41 14.38 -0.61
CA GLY A 193 2.80 14.76 -0.30
C GLY A 193 3.42 14.00 0.87
N ASP A 194 2.63 13.26 1.65
CA ASP A 194 3.14 12.46 2.76
C ASP A 194 3.85 11.20 2.26
N SER A 195 4.70 10.64 3.12
CA SER A 195 5.51 9.47 2.80
C SER A 195 5.30 8.34 3.79
N PHE A 196 5.21 7.13 3.26
CA PHE A 196 5.29 5.87 4.00
C PHE A 196 6.68 5.25 3.78
N ILE A 197 7.36 4.93 4.86
CA ILE A 197 8.75 4.48 4.87
C ILE A 197 8.78 3.04 5.37
N MET A 198 9.48 2.18 4.63
CA MET A 198 9.81 0.81 5.02
C MET A 198 11.31 0.69 5.22
N THR A 199 11.74 0.12 6.33
CA THR A 199 13.16 -0.09 6.65
C THR A 199 13.34 -1.29 7.57
N THR A 200 14.57 -1.58 7.96
CA THR A 200 14.94 -2.60 8.95
C THR A 200 15.67 -1.90 10.08
N ASP A 201 15.41 -2.24 11.34
CA ASP A 201 16.20 -1.75 12.48
C ASP A 201 16.52 -0.24 12.44
N ASP A 202 15.53 0.59 12.11
CA ASP A 202 15.67 2.06 12.14
C ASP A 202 16.27 2.50 13.48
N LEU A 203 17.16 3.50 13.44
CA LEU A 203 17.92 4.03 14.57
C LEU A 203 16.97 4.57 15.64
N ARG A 204 16.46 3.68 16.47
CA ARG A 204 15.59 4.00 17.60
C ARG A 204 16.27 5.05 18.46
N ASN A 205 15.74 6.28 18.47
CA ASN A 205 16.13 7.32 19.42
C ASN A 205 17.66 7.60 19.49
N ASN A 206 18.37 7.64 18.36
CA ASN A 206 19.84 7.81 18.31
C ASN A 206 20.64 6.72 19.06
N LEU A 207 20.05 5.56 19.34
CA LEU A 207 20.78 4.39 19.82
C LEU A 207 21.27 3.59 18.61
N SER A 208 22.46 3.01 18.73
CA SER A 208 23.10 2.18 17.70
C SER A 208 22.08 1.20 17.10
N ALA A 209 22.07 1.06 15.77
CA ALA A 209 21.23 0.07 15.09
C ALA A 209 21.36 -1.27 15.82
N ARG A 210 20.23 -1.94 16.10
CA ARG A 210 20.28 -3.28 16.67
C ARG A 210 21.09 -4.14 15.70
N ALA A 211 21.91 -5.01 16.27
CA ALA A 211 22.93 -5.72 15.52
C ALA A 211 22.35 -6.43 14.28
N ALA A 212 22.85 -6.11 13.09
CA ALA A 212 22.73 -6.89 11.85
C ALA A 212 21.36 -7.57 11.59
N SER A 213 20.23 -6.94 11.91
CA SER A 213 18.95 -7.46 11.43
C SER A 213 18.93 -7.38 9.91
N ALA A 214 18.47 -8.47 9.31
CA ALA A 214 18.24 -8.54 7.89
C ALA A 214 16.73 -8.66 7.67
N GLY A 215 16.17 -7.84 6.81
CA GLY A 215 14.74 -7.81 6.57
C GLY A 215 14.30 -8.84 5.53
N ALA A 216 13.49 -8.36 4.60
CA ALA A 216 12.82 -9.14 3.58
C ALA A 216 12.69 -8.31 2.30
N SER A 217 12.32 -8.97 1.20
CA SER A 217 11.81 -8.28 0.01
C SER A 217 10.37 -7.86 0.24
N VAL A 218 9.99 -6.68 -0.27
CA VAL A 218 8.59 -6.24 -0.31
C VAL A 218 7.95 -6.81 -1.57
N THR A 219 6.91 -7.63 -1.43
CA THR A 219 6.25 -8.32 -2.55
C THR A 219 4.90 -7.73 -2.92
N GLY A 220 4.33 -6.89 -2.06
CA GLY A 220 3.07 -6.20 -2.34
C GLY A 220 2.68 -5.25 -1.21
N MET A 221 1.68 -4.43 -1.50
CA MET A 221 1.05 -3.52 -0.53
C MET A 221 -0.45 -3.51 -0.76
N THR A 222 -1.21 -3.37 0.31
CA THR A 222 -2.67 -3.18 0.26
C THR A 222 -3.03 -1.93 1.06
N PHE A 223 -3.90 -1.09 0.49
CA PHE A 223 -4.37 0.14 1.11
C PHE A 223 -5.80 0.48 0.66
N GLU A 224 -6.44 1.37 1.41
CA GLU A 224 -7.73 1.97 1.08
C GLU A 224 -7.54 3.42 0.66
N VAL A 225 -8.24 3.84 -0.40
CA VAL A 225 -8.25 5.23 -0.84
C VAL A 225 -9.39 5.95 -0.13
N ILE A 226 -9.05 6.98 0.64
CA ILE A 226 -10.00 7.77 1.42
C ILE A 226 -10.27 9.12 0.75
N PRO A 227 -11.53 9.55 0.60
CA PRO A 227 -11.83 10.92 0.16
C PRO A 227 -11.26 11.97 1.12
N GLU A 228 -10.99 13.17 0.62
CA GLU A 228 -10.55 14.27 1.47
C GLU A 228 -11.59 14.56 2.58
N PRO A 229 -11.19 14.63 3.86
CA PRO A 229 -12.12 14.82 4.97
C PRO A 229 -12.96 16.11 4.92
N ALA A 230 -12.61 17.09 4.07
CA ALA A 230 -13.13 18.45 4.17
C ALA A 230 -14.36 18.76 3.28
N THR A 231 -14.60 18.06 2.17
CA THR A 231 -15.68 18.46 1.24
C THR A 231 -17.08 18.13 1.75
N LEU A 232 -17.26 17.02 2.46
CA LEU A 232 -18.57 16.62 3.00
C LEU A 232 -18.99 17.47 4.21
N GLY A 233 -18.04 17.85 5.05
CA GLY A 233 -18.28 18.75 6.18
C GLY A 233 -18.62 20.17 5.72
N LEU A 234 -17.97 20.68 4.68
CA LEU A 234 -18.22 22.03 4.18
C LEU A 234 -19.58 22.14 3.49
N ILE A 235 -19.97 21.13 2.68
CA ILE A 235 -21.28 21.11 2.01
C ILE A 235 -22.42 21.06 3.02
N SER A 236 -22.29 20.29 4.10
CA SER A 236 -23.30 20.24 5.16
C SER A 236 -23.35 21.54 5.98
N ALA A 237 -22.21 22.16 6.26
CA ALA A 237 -22.14 23.43 6.98
C ALA A 237 -22.74 24.61 6.19
N PHE A 238 -22.39 24.76 4.91
CA PHE A 238 -22.93 25.84 4.06
C PHE A 238 -24.36 25.55 3.58
N GLY A 239 -24.69 24.31 3.24
CA GLY A 239 -26.05 23.90 2.85
C GLY A 239 -27.05 24.01 4.02
N GLY A 240 -26.64 23.61 5.23
CA GLY A 240 -27.42 23.80 6.44
C GLY A 240 -27.57 25.27 6.83
N GLY A 241 -26.49 26.05 6.77
CA GLY A 241 -26.51 27.49 7.10
C GLY A 241 -27.45 28.32 6.22
N ILE A 242 -27.53 28.03 4.92
CA ILE A 242 -28.44 28.72 3.98
C ILE A 242 -29.92 28.43 4.29
N LEU A 243 -30.25 27.24 4.78
CA LEU A 243 -31.62 26.91 5.21
C LEU A 243 -32.04 27.72 6.45
N PHE A 244 -31.11 28.03 7.35
CA PHE A 244 -31.39 28.87 8.53
C PHE A 244 -31.48 30.37 8.22
N ILE A 245 -30.76 30.86 7.21
CA ILE A 245 -30.80 32.28 6.81
C ILE A 245 -32.15 32.66 6.21
N ARG A 246 -32.82 31.77 5.45
CA ARG A 246 -34.16 32.07 4.92
C ARG A 246 -35.24 32.23 5.99
N ARG A 247 -35.10 31.59 7.16
CA ARG A 247 -36.11 31.68 8.23
C ARG A 247 -36.08 33.02 8.98
N ARG A 248 -34.98 33.78 8.91
CA ARG A 248 -34.83 35.04 9.67
C ARG A 248 -35.28 36.30 8.92
N PHE A 249 -35.59 36.21 7.63
CA PHE A 249 -36.03 37.35 6.81
C PHE A 249 -37.50 37.28 6.36
N MET A 250 -38.32 36.42 6.98
CA MET A 250 -39.78 36.35 6.76
C MET A 250 -40.60 36.67 8.03
N MET A 251 -40.16 37.64 8.82
CA MET A 251 -40.96 38.34 9.84
C MET A 251 -40.75 39.85 9.66
#